data_AF-A0A2S7IEV5-F1
#
_entry.id   AF-A0A2S7IEV5-F1
#
_cell.length_a   1.000
_cell.length_b   1.000
_cell.length_c   1.000
_cell.angle_alpha   90.00
_cell.angle_beta   90.00
_cell.angle_gamma   90.00
#
_symmetry.space_group_name_H-M   'P 1'
#
loop_
_entity.id
_entity.type
_entity.pdbx_description
1 polymer ?
#
loop_
_entity_poly.entity_id
_entity_poly.type
_entity_poly.pdbx_seq_one_letter_code
_entity_poly.pdbx_strand_id
1 'polypeptide(L)' 'MISFLEKSINELESREQLHSTEFESSLMATCYKLRDKKLQNYSIEELRVMIGQNISLTWLIPLALD' A
#
# COMPACT_ATOMS: atom_id res chain seq x y z
N MET A 1 -4.47 -13.52 -14.81
CA MET A 1 -4.74 -12.22 -14.16
C MET A 1 -4.23 -12.31 -12.71
N ILE A 2 -2.90 -12.35 -12.51
CA ILE A 2 -2.27 -12.48 -11.16
C ILE A 2 -1.01 -11.57 -11.04
N SER A 3 -0.61 -10.92 -12.15
CA SER A 3 0.71 -10.30 -12.30
C SER A 3 1.04 -9.15 -11.33
N PHE A 4 0.04 -8.50 -10.73
CA PHE A 4 0.26 -7.32 -9.89
C PHE A 4 0.27 -7.62 -8.39
N LEU A 5 -0.26 -8.77 -7.95
CA LEU A 5 -0.31 -9.14 -6.53
C LEU A 5 1.07 -9.45 -5.94
N GLU A 6 1.98 -9.91 -6.78
CA GLU A 6 3.39 -10.16 -6.46
C GLU A 6 4.22 -8.89 -6.30
N LYS A 7 3.66 -7.72 -6.62
CA LYS A 7 4.34 -6.45 -6.53
C LYS A 7 3.88 -5.64 -5.33
N SER A 8 4.74 -4.74 -4.88
CA SER A 8 4.37 -3.68 -3.94
C SER A 8 3.72 -2.49 -4.66
N ILE A 9 3.11 -1.58 -3.91
CA ILE A 9 2.57 -0.33 -4.47
C ILE A 9 3.68 0.49 -5.12
N ASN A 10 4.84 0.58 -4.48
CA ASN A 10 5.96 1.36 -5.01
C ASN A 10 6.48 0.80 -6.33
N GLU A 11 6.53 -0.53 -6.48
CA GLU A 11 6.88 -1.20 -7.74
C GLU A 11 5.82 -0.98 -8.84
N LEU A 12 4.53 -0.91 -8.47
CA LEU A 12 3.44 -0.68 -9.42
C LEU A 12 3.36 0.78 -9.89
N GLU A 13 3.61 1.73 -8.99
CA GLU A 13 3.53 3.16 -9.27
C GLU A 13 4.87 3.76 -9.72
N SER A 14 5.96 2.98 -9.71
CA SER A 14 7.33 3.43 -9.99
C SER A 14 7.72 4.65 -9.15
N ARG A 15 7.31 4.65 -7.87
CA ARG A 15 7.56 5.76 -6.93
C ARG A 15 8.67 5.38 -5.95
N GLU A 16 9.66 6.24 -5.83
CA GLU A 16 10.61 6.18 -4.73
C GLU A 16 9.96 6.75 -3.46
N GLN A 17 10.22 6.10 -2.33
CA GLN A 17 9.74 6.55 -1.04
C GLN A 17 10.44 7.84 -0.61
N LEU A 18 9.68 8.93 -0.57
CA LEU A 18 10.07 10.15 0.12
C LEU A 18 9.59 10.05 1.57
N HIS A 19 10.52 9.75 2.48
CA HIS A 19 10.28 9.76 3.92
C HIS A 19 10.85 11.03 4.54
N SER A 20 10.11 11.64 5.46
CA SER A 20 10.63 12.71 6.31
C SER A 20 10.52 12.25 7.75
N THR A 21 11.66 11.87 8.33
CA THR A 21 11.75 11.26 9.66
C THR A 21 11.42 12.20 10.81
N GLU A 22 11.20 13.49 10.55
CA GLU A 22 11.12 14.50 11.61
C GLU A 22 9.72 14.68 12.21
N PHE A 23 8.63 14.35 11.49
CA PHE A 23 7.25 14.57 11.98
C PHE A 23 6.19 13.56 11.48
N GLU A 24 6.57 12.32 11.19
CA GLU A 24 5.61 11.32 10.71
C GLU A 24 4.70 10.79 11.83
N SER A 25 3.38 10.86 11.63
CA SER A 25 2.43 10.16 12.48
C SER A 25 2.61 8.64 12.37
N SER A 26 2.23 7.90 13.41
CA SER A 26 2.27 6.43 13.39
C SER A 26 1.47 5.82 12.23
N LEU A 27 0.37 6.47 11.84
CA LEU A 27 -0.46 6.07 10.70
C LEU A 27 0.30 6.26 9.37
N MET A 28 0.97 7.40 9.21
CA MET A 28 1.77 7.71 8.02
C MET A 28 2.96 6.74 7.90
N ALA A 29 3.68 6.49 9.00
CA ALA A 29 4.74 5.48 9.07
C ALA A 29 4.23 4.07 8.72
N THR A 30 3.01 3.73 9.13
CA THR A 30 2.38 2.45 8.77
C THR A 30 2.09 2.38 7.28
N CYS A 31 1.49 3.43 6.69
CA CYS A 31 1.20 3.47 5.26
C CYS A 31 2.47 3.37 4.42
N TYR A 32 3.57 3.99 4.85
CA TYR A 32 4.86 3.87 4.19
C TYR A 32 5.37 2.43 4.17
N LYS A 33 5.40 1.76 5.33
CA LYS A 33 5.78 0.36 5.40
C LYS A 33 4.93 -0.54 4.51
N LEU A 34 3.63 -0.26 4.43
CA LEU A 34 2.71 -1.02 3.58
C LEU A 34 2.95 -0.79 2.09
N ARG A 35 3.45 0.38 1.67
CA ARG A 35 3.75 0.64 0.25
C ARG A 35 4.86 -0.26 -0.32
N ASP A 36 5.74 -0.81 0.51
CA ASP A 36 6.78 -1.78 0.09
C ASP A 36 6.35 -3.24 0.25
N LYS A 37 5.27 -3.48 0.98
CA LYS A 37 4.74 -4.82 1.16
C LYS A 37 4.07 -5.27 -0.14
N LYS A 38 4.36 -6.49 -0.59
CA LYS A 38 3.66 -7.12 -1.72
C LYS A 38 2.16 -7.19 -1.43
N LEU A 39 1.32 -6.88 -2.43
CA LEU A 39 -0.13 -6.83 -2.24
C LEU A 39 -0.73 -8.15 -1.76
N GLN A 40 -0.23 -9.29 -2.25
CA GLN A 40 -0.70 -10.61 -1.80
C GLN A 40 -0.45 -10.89 -0.30
N ASN A 41 0.46 -10.16 0.32
CA ASN A 41 0.81 -10.34 1.73
C ASN A 41 0.01 -9.39 2.64
N TYR A 42 -0.89 -8.57 2.10
CA TYR A 42 -1.73 -7.70 2.91
C TYR A 42 -2.70 -8.51 3.76
N SER A 43 -2.81 -8.17 5.03
CA SER A 43 -3.95 -8.55 5.84
C SER A 43 -5.17 -7.72 5.44
N ILE A 44 -6.36 -8.18 5.81
CA ILE A 44 -7.60 -7.43 5.56
C ILE A 44 -7.57 -6.07 6.29
N GLU A 45 -6.95 -6.00 7.47
CA GLU A 45 -6.77 -4.75 8.22
C GLU A 45 -5.85 -3.77 7.48
N GLU A 46 -4.70 -4.24 7.01
CA GLU A 46 -3.73 -3.43 6.27
C GLU A 46 -4.35 -2.90 4.96
N LEU A 47 -5.10 -3.75 4.25
CA LEU A 47 -5.86 -3.36 3.06
C LEU A 47 -6.87 -2.25 3.37
N ARG A 48 -7.66 -2.41 4.44
CA ARG A 48 -8.64 -1.39 4.87
C ARG A 48 -7.96 -0.09 5.30
N VAL A 49 -6.81 -0.14 5.98
CA VAL A 49 -6.05 1.06 6.35
C VAL A 49 -5.65 1.83 5.10
N MET A 50 -5.04 1.16 4.12
CA MET A 50 -4.56 1.81 2.90
C MET A 50 -5.71 2.38 2.05
N ILE A 51 -6.81 1.63 1.91
CA ILE A 51 -8.03 2.13 1.24
C ILE A 51 -8.62 3.32 2.00
N GLY A 52 -8.71 3.25 3.33
CA GLY A 52 -9.24 4.33 4.17
C GLY A 52 -8.40 5.62 4.12
N GLN A 53 -7.11 5.51 3.78
CA GLN A 53 -6.23 6.65 3.54
C GLN A 53 -6.24 7.13 2.07
N ASN A 54 -7.10 6.58 1.22
CA ASN A 54 -7.18 6.87 -0.22
C ASN A 54 -5.86 6.61 -0.98
N ILE A 55 -5.09 5.61 -0.55
CA ILE A 55 -3.81 5.27 -1.17
C ILE A 55 -4.01 4.20 -2.25
N SER A 56 -3.51 4.46 -3.46
CA SER A 56 -3.34 3.45 -4.52
C SER A 56 -4.60 2.64 -4.84
N LEU A 57 -5.77 3.30 -4.77
CA LEU A 57 -7.09 2.68 -4.90
C LEU A 57 -7.27 1.90 -6.20
N THR A 58 -6.61 2.32 -7.29
CA THR A 58 -6.60 1.60 -8.58
C THR A 58 -6.18 0.14 -8.44
N TRP A 59 -5.28 -0.16 -7.50
CA TRP A 59 -4.77 -1.51 -7.25
C TRP A 59 -5.48 -2.19 -6.07
N LEU A 60 -5.87 -1.43 -5.05
CA LEU A 60 -6.42 -1.97 -3.81
C LEU A 60 -7.93 -2.25 -3.85
N ILE A 61 -8.71 -1.48 -4.63
CA ILE A 61 -10.14 -1.72 -4.77
C ILE A 61 -10.44 -3.06 -5.46
N PRO A 62 -9.79 -3.43 -6.58
CA PRO A 62 -9.97 -4.76 -7.16
C PRO A 62 -9.68 -5.88 -6.16
N LEU A 63 -8.58 -5.77 -5.41
CA LEU A 63 -8.20 -6.75 -4.39
C LEU A 63 -9.22 -6.88 -3.24
N ALA A 64 -9.96 -5.81 -2.93
CA ALA A 64 -10.99 -5.83 -1.89
C ALA A 64 -12.34 -6.42 -2.36
N LEU A 65 -12.52 -6.59 -3.67
CA LEU A 65 -13.73 -7.11 -4.29
C LEU A 65 -13.59 -8.57 -4.76
N ASP A 66 -12.36 -9.08 -4.83
CA ASP A 66 -12.03 -10.48 -5.07
C ASP A 66 -12.36 -11.36 -3.83
#